data_AF-A0A2V5M3I1-F1
#
_entry.id   AF-A0A2V5M3I1-F1
#
_cell.length_a   1.000
_cell.length_b   1.000
_cell.length_c   1.000
_cell.angle_alpha   90.00
_cell.angle_beta   90.00
_cell.angle_gamma   90.00
#
_symmetry.space_group_name_H-M   'P 1'
#
loop_
_entity.id
_entity.type
_entity.pdbx_description
1 polymer ?
#
loop_
_entity_poly.entity_id
_entity_poly.type
_entity_poly.pdbx_seq_one_letter_code
_entity_poly.pdbx_strand_id
1 'polypeptide(L)'
;NLEQMRGGEGDAFFKLGEHQFLAIFEVDKVQRANMRHFGIMVRDEAQLEEVRKKLTEKYKLKLEPPFRCDFRDPWGNRIQVVDLHDESLVWLLPYHEVQKAGVRFGT
;
A
#
# COMPACT_ATOMS: atom_id res chain seq x y z
N ASN A 1 -8.33 -12.38 3.21
CA ASN A 1 -7.71 -13.70 3.06
C ASN A 1 -6.21 -13.55 3.16
N LEU A 2 -5.67 -13.67 4.38
CA LEU A 2 -4.24 -13.78 4.64
C LEU A 2 -4.03 -15.22 5.09
N GLU A 3 -3.24 -15.99 4.35
CA GLU A 3 -3.02 -17.42 4.62
C GLU A 3 -1.53 -17.67 4.78
N GLN A 4 -1.12 -18.28 5.89
CA GLN A 4 0.28 -18.65 6.08
C GLN A 4 0.62 -19.82 5.15
N MET A 5 1.59 -19.63 4.25
CA MET A 5 2.01 -20.63 3.27
C MET A 5 3.10 -21.54 3.81
N ARG A 6 4.07 -20.98 4.53
CA ARG A 6 5.23 -21.67 5.13
C ARG A 6 5.85 -20.79 6.21
N GLY A 7 6.36 -21.38 7.28
CA GLY A 7 7.22 -20.69 8.24
C GLY A 7 8.27 -21.66 8.82
N GLY A 8 9.51 -21.22 8.91
CA GLY A 8 10.64 -21.92 9.51
C GLY A 8 11.30 -21.09 10.61
N GLU A 9 12.51 -21.47 11.05
CA GLU A 9 13.29 -20.64 11.98
C GLU A 9 13.72 -19.35 11.27
N GLY A 10 13.05 -18.25 11.62
CA GLY A 10 13.38 -16.90 11.16
C GLY A 10 12.66 -16.41 9.90
N ASP A 11 11.69 -17.15 9.35
CA ASP A 11 10.93 -16.72 8.16
C ASP A 11 9.43 -17.05 8.22
N ALA A 12 8.61 -16.16 7.66
CA ALA A 12 7.16 -16.33 7.55
C ALA A 12 6.64 -15.83 6.20
N PHE A 13 5.94 -16.71 5.47
CA PHE A 13 5.32 -16.41 4.19
C PHE A 13 3.81 -16.40 4.31
N PHE A 14 3.18 -15.33 3.83
CA PHE A 14 1.74 -15.17 3.78
C PHE A 14 1.27 -14.92 2.36
N LYS A 15 0.25 -15.64 1.91
CA LYS A 15 -0.46 -15.34 0.66
C LYS A 15 -1.28 -14.06 0.87
N LEU A 16 -1.17 -13.12 -0.06
CA LEU A 16 -1.92 -11.84 -0.07
C LEU A 16 -2.68 -11.72 -1.39
N GLY A 17 -3.93 -12.19 -1.43
CA GLY A 17 -4.68 -12.27 -2.69
C GLY A 17 -4.13 -13.34 -3.63
N GLU A 18 -4.45 -13.28 -4.93
CA GLU A 18 -4.09 -14.35 -5.88
C GLU A 18 -2.65 -14.31 -6.39
N HIS A 19 -2.07 -13.12 -6.51
CA HIS A 19 -0.78 -12.92 -7.19
C HIS A 19 0.27 -12.24 -6.34
N GLN A 20 -0.02 -11.95 -5.07
CA GLN A 20 0.93 -11.33 -4.16
C GLN A 20 1.13 -12.23 -2.94
N PHE A 21 2.31 -12.08 -2.33
CA PHE A 21 2.62 -12.70 -1.05
C PHE A 21 3.45 -11.71 -0.23
N LEU A 22 3.37 -11.85 1.09
CA LEU A 22 4.19 -11.14 2.05
C LEU A 22 5.20 -12.14 2.63
N ALA A 23 6.49 -11.83 2.51
CA ALA A 23 7.55 -12.57 3.18
C ALA A 23 8.15 -11.69 4.28
N ILE A 24 8.23 -12.24 5.49
CA ILE A 24 8.82 -11.60 6.65
C ILE A 24 10.01 -12.44 7.07
N PHE A 25 11.15 -11.79 7.28
CA PHE A 25 12.38 -12.44 7.71
C PHE A 25 12.85 -11.79 9.02
N GLU A 26 13.26 -12.63 9.96
CA GLU A 26 13.91 -12.21 11.18
C GLU A 26 15.30 -11.66 10.86
N VAL A 27 15.65 -10.56 11.51
CA VAL A 27 16.95 -9.90 11.35
C VAL A 27 17.43 -9.43 12.72
N ASP A 28 18.74 -9.46 12.94
CA ASP A 28 19.34 -9.03 14.21
C ASP A 28 19.05 -7.55 14.54
N LYS A 29 18.91 -6.72 13.50
CA LYS A 29 18.66 -5.28 13.65
C LYS A 29 17.67 -4.77 12.60
N VAL A 30 16.51 -4.33 13.08
CA VAL A 30 15.47 -3.70 12.25
C VAL A 30 15.98 -2.39 11.67
N GLN A 31 15.83 -2.23 10.35
CA GLN A 31 16.22 -1.03 9.62
C GLN A 31 14.96 -0.24 9.28
N ARG A 32 14.83 0.98 9.82
CA ARG A 32 13.71 1.85 9.48
C ARG A 32 13.83 2.27 8.02
N ALA A 33 12.87 1.88 7.20
CA ALA A 33 12.81 2.33 5.82
C ALA A 33 12.58 3.85 5.76
N ASN A 34 13.52 4.58 5.17
CA ASN A 34 13.41 6.04 4.99
C ASN A 34 12.40 6.38 3.89
N MET A 35 12.70 5.99 2.64
CA MET A 35 11.83 6.24 1.47
C MET A 35 11.09 5.00 0.97
N ARG A 36 11.56 3.79 1.33
CA ARG A 36 10.92 2.54 0.89
C ARG A 36 9.59 2.40 1.62
N HIS A 37 8.54 2.07 0.88
CA HIS A 37 7.22 1.83 1.42
C HIS A 37 6.59 0.62 0.73
N PHE A 38 5.61 0.03 1.39
CA PHE A 38 4.82 -1.08 0.86
C PHE A 38 3.41 -0.57 0.57
N GLY A 39 3.03 -0.53 -0.72
CA GLY A 39 1.72 -0.08 -1.17
C GLY A 39 0.71 -1.23 -1.20
N ILE A 40 -0.47 -1.01 -0.61
CA ILE A 40 -1.62 -1.92 -0.70
C ILE A 40 -2.74 -1.17 -1.42
N MET A 41 -3.18 -1.72 -2.54
CA MET A 41 -4.30 -1.17 -3.30
C MET A 41 -5.62 -1.62 -2.69
N VAL A 42 -6.52 -0.66 -2.46
CA VAL A 42 -7.93 -0.89 -2.14
C VAL A 42 -8.79 -0.54 -3.35
N ARG A 43 -9.98 -1.14 -3.40
CA ARG A 43 -10.86 -1.03 -4.57
C ARG A 43 -11.48 0.35 -4.71
N ASP A 44 -11.83 0.97 -3.58
CA ASP A 44 -12.64 2.17 -3.52
C ASP A 44 -12.46 2.91 -2.17
N GLU A 45 -12.99 4.12 -2.12
CA GLU A 45 -12.99 4.99 -0.94
C GLU A 45 -13.72 4.37 0.27
N ALA A 46 -14.77 3.57 0.04
CA ALA A 46 -15.48 2.91 1.13
C ALA A 46 -14.58 1.88 1.84
N GLN A 47 -13.85 1.08 1.06
CA GLN A 47 -12.86 0.15 1.60
C GLN A 47 -11.70 0.87 2.27
N LEU A 48 -11.28 2.03 1.74
CA LEU A 48 -10.27 2.87 2.37
C LEU A 48 -10.72 3.32 3.77
N GLU A 49 -11.97 3.78 3.91
CA GLU A 49 -12.53 4.21 5.20
C GLU A 49 -12.70 3.04 6.18
N GLU A 50 -13.05 1.84 5.69
CA GLU A 50 -13.04 0.63 6.54
C GLU A 50 -11.65 0.31 7.09
N VAL A 51 -10.62 0.42 6.25
CA VAL A 51 -9.23 0.22 6.67
C VAL A 51 -8.85 1.27 7.70
N ARG A 52 -9.16 2.54 7.44
CA ARG A 52 -8.92 3.65 8.35
C ARG A 52 -9.54 3.41 9.72
N LYS A 53 -10.82 3.03 9.75
CA LYS A 53 -11.54 2.73 10.98
C LYS A 53 -10.91 1.57 11.75
N LYS A 54 -10.52 0.49 11.07
CA LYS A 54 -9.84 -0.65 11.71
C LYS A 54 -8.50 -0.22 12.32
N LEU A 55 -7.70 0.56 11.59
CA LEU A 55 -6.40 1.02 12.07
C LEU A 55 -6.55 1.92 13.31
N THR A 56 -7.46 2.90 13.30
CA THR A 56 -7.61 3.87 14.39
C THR A 56 -8.41 3.34 15.57
N GLU A 57 -9.47 2.56 15.34
CA GLU A 57 -10.36 2.10 16.40
C GLU A 57 -9.92 0.78 17.00
N LYS A 58 -9.61 -0.22 16.17
CA LYS A 58 -9.28 -1.57 16.64
C LYS A 58 -7.81 -1.68 17.03
N TYR A 59 -6.92 -1.22 16.16
CA TYR A 59 -5.46 -1.36 16.36
C TYR A 59 -4.81 -0.13 17.00
N LYS A 60 -5.56 0.97 17.17
CA LYS A 60 -5.09 2.24 17.78
C LYS A 60 -3.80 2.77 17.15
N LEU A 61 -3.61 2.52 15.85
CA LEU A 61 -2.45 2.97 15.09
C LEU A 61 -2.58 4.44 14.71
N LYS A 62 -1.46 5.15 14.71
CA LYS A 62 -1.39 6.53 14.24
C LYS A 62 -1.24 6.54 12.72
N LEU A 63 -2.07 7.36 12.08
CA LEU A 63 -1.95 7.62 10.65
C LEU A 63 -0.88 8.70 10.41
N GLU A 64 -0.09 8.53 9.35
CA GLU A 64 0.96 9.46 8.94
C GLU A 64 0.38 10.49 7.95
N PRO A 65 0.53 11.80 8.21
CA PRO A 65 0.17 12.85 7.24
C PRO A 65 1.21 12.93 6.09
N PRO A 66 0.91 13.57 4.94
CA PRO A 66 -0.32 14.28 4.57
C PRO A 66 -1.28 13.48 3.68
N PHE A 67 -0.89 12.28 3.24
CA PHE A 67 -1.65 11.46 2.29
C PHE A 67 -2.34 10.27 2.98
N ARG A 68 -3.49 9.93 2.41
CA ARG A 68 -4.50 8.93 2.81
C ARG A 68 -3.93 7.73 3.57
N CYS A 69 -4.55 7.41 4.71
CA CYS A 69 -4.48 6.16 5.48
C CYS A 69 -3.11 5.45 5.63
N ASP A 70 -2.00 6.16 5.42
CA ASP A 70 -0.65 5.67 5.63
C ASP A 70 -0.41 5.42 7.11
N PHE A 71 0.34 4.36 7.42
CA PHE A 71 0.71 4.04 8.78
C PHE A 71 2.05 3.33 8.83
N ARG A 72 2.56 3.13 10.05
CA ARG A 72 3.74 2.31 10.29
C ARG A 72 3.36 1.00 10.95
N ASP A 73 3.97 -0.07 10.48
CA ASP A 73 3.88 -1.37 11.15
C ASP A 73 4.74 -1.35 12.46
N PRO A 74 4.67 -2.42 13.28
CA PRO A 74 5.45 -2.50 14.53
C PRO A 74 6.97 -2.42 14.35
N TRP A 75 7.48 -2.72 13.16
CA TRP A 75 8.90 -2.69 12.83
C TRP A 75 9.32 -1.36 12.17
N GLY A 76 8.39 -0.41 12.01
CA GLY A 76 8.63 0.92 11.49
C GLY A 76 8.62 1.05 9.96
N ASN A 77 8.25 -0.01 9.23
CA ASN A 77 8.03 0.06 7.79
C ASN A 77 6.84 0.96 7.50
N ARG A 78 6.96 1.79 6.46
CA ARG A 78 5.85 2.62 5.99
C ARG A 78 4.94 1.78 5.09
N ILE A 79 3.68 1.66 5.48
CA ILE A 79 2.63 1.03 4.69
C ILE A 79 1.75 2.12 4.10
N GLN A 80 1.61 2.11 2.78
CA GLN A 80 0.77 3.04 2.04
C GLN A 80 -0.51 2.32 1.63
N VAL A 81 -1.67 2.92 1.90
CA VAL A 81 -2.96 2.36 1.48
C VAL A 81 -3.56 3.28 0.43
N VAL A 82 -3.71 2.74 -0.78
CA VAL A 82 -4.02 3.56 -1.95
C VAL A 82 -5.30 3.10 -2.62
N ASP A 83 -6.17 4.04 -2.96
CA ASP A 83 -7.38 3.78 -3.73
C ASP A 83 -7.06 3.76 -5.23
N LEU A 84 -7.45 2.67 -5.90
CA LEU A 84 -7.28 2.48 -7.34
C LEU A 84 -7.92 3.60 -8.18
N HIS A 85 -9.05 4.16 -7.74
CA HIS A 85 -9.74 5.23 -8.47
C HIS A 85 -8.94 6.53 -8.47
N ASP A 86 -8.17 6.77 -7.42
CA ASP A 86 -7.39 7.98 -7.26
C ASP A 86 -6.13 7.98 -8.12
N GLU A 87 -5.40 6.86 -8.13
CA GLU A 87 -4.21 6.74 -8.98
C GLU A 87 -4.59 6.73 -10.46
N SER A 88 -5.61 5.96 -10.85
CA SER A 88 -6.03 5.89 -12.25
C SER A 88 -6.44 7.24 -12.82
N LEU A 89 -7.12 8.09 -12.03
CA LEU A 89 -7.45 9.46 -12.45
C LEU A 89 -6.20 10.34 -12.52
N VAL A 90 -5.28 10.29 -11.55
CA VAL A 90 -4.04 11.09 -11.59
C VAL A 90 -3.12 10.72 -12.75
N TRP A 91 -3.00 9.44 -13.10
CA TRP A 91 -2.25 9.01 -14.29
C TRP A 91 -2.93 9.44 -15.60
N LEU A 92 -4.26 9.53 -15.62
CA LEU A 92 -5.03 9.95 -16.79
C LEU A 92 -5.20 11.46 -16.93
N LEU A 93 -5.04 12.25 -15.86
CA LEU A 93 -5.19 13.72 -15.89
C LEU A 93 -4.19 14.37 -16.86
N PRO A 94 -2.87 14.10 -16.80
CA PRO A 94 -1.93 14.57 -17.81
C PRO A 94 -2.30 14.05 -19.20
N TYR A 95 -2.77 12.80 -19.29
CA TYR A 95 -3.12 12.19 -20.58
C TYR A 95 -4.33 12.88 -21.24
N HIS A 96 -5.33 13.26 -20.45
CA HIS A 96 -6.51 13.97 -20.93
C HIS A 96 -6.21 15.43 -21.27
N GLU A 97 -5.37 16.11 -20.48
CA GLU A 97 -4.89 17.47 -20.80
C GLU A 97 -4.05 17.48 -22.08
N VAL A 98 -3.15 16.51 -22.24
CA VAL A 98 -2.30 16.36 -23.44
C VAL A 98 -3.12 15.96 -24.67
N GLN A 99 -4.15 15.12 -24.52
CA GLN A 99 -5.10 14.81 -25.60
C GLN A 99 -5.93 16.02 -26.03
N LYS A 100 -6.39 16.85 -25.09
CA LYS A 100 -7.08 18.11 -25.40
C LYS A 100 -6.17 19.10 -26.14
N ALA A 101 -4.87 19.07 -25.87
CA ALA A 101 -3.87 19.87 -26.57
C ALA A 101 -3.52 19.36 -27.99
N GLY A 102 -4.10 18.23 -28.44
CA GLY A 102 -3.90 17.69 -29.79
C GLY A 102 -2.51 17.09 -30.05
N VAL A 103 -1.73 16.86 -28.99
CA VAL A 103 -0.36 16.34 -29.11
C VAL A 103 -0.43 14.83 -29.41
N ARG A 104 0.05 14.42 -30.58
CA ARG A 104 0.24 13.01 -30.94
C ARG A 104 1.72 12.67 -30.78
N PHE A 105 2.03 11.72 -29.91
CA PHE A 105 3.38 11.16 -29.84
C PHE A 105 3.54 10.16 -30.99
N GLY A 106 4.53 10.40 -31.85
CA GLY A 106 4.87 9.49 -32.95
C GLY A 106 5.44 8.18 -32.42
N THR A 107 5.13 7.10 -33.15
CA THR A 107 5.68 5.75 -32.93
C THR A 107 7.20 5.71 -33.06
#